data_AF-A0A848P5T8-F1
#
_entry.id   AF-A0A848P5T8-F1
#
_cell.length_a   1.000
_cell.length_b   1.000
_cell.length_c   1.000
_cell.angle_alpha   90.00
_cell.angle_beta   90.00
_cell.angle_gamma   90.00
#
_symmetry.space_group_name_H-M   'P 1'
#
loop_
_entity.id
_entity.type
_entity.pdbx_description
1 polymer ?
#
loop_
_entity_poly.entity_id
_entity_poly.type
_entity_poly.pdbx_seq_one_letter_code
_entity_poly.pdbx_strand_id
1 'polypeptide(L)'
;MTYEEETEKEPFTPEMETEIREIALARASGKLAKLACAQSEDESFVHLPGAAAAAFHLGQFAEAKRYAERALSLAPGYQDNWNYGNALHLGHTVLGLLALDERNVSTAVTELQASACIQGSPQLNSFGPTMQLAKALLREGQVEPVLEYLARCRIFWEMGSTWLDTWEQKIRLGEIPNFFQHSYA
;
A
#
# COMPACT_ATOMS: atom_id res chain seq x y z
N MET A 1 -2.83 -24.69 13.41
CA MET A 1 -3.28 -23.35 13.03
C MET A 1 -2.11 -22.42 13.30
N THR A 2 -1.56 -21.78 12.27
CA THR A 2 -0.48 -20.79 12.43
C THR A 2 -1.04 -19.49 13.02
N TYR A 3 -0.16 -18.57 13.40
CA TYR A 3 -0.58 -17.25 13.91
C TYR A 3 -1.37 -16.47 12.85
N GLU A 4 -0.96 -16.57 11.59
CA GLU A 4 -1.60 -15.97 10.42
C GLU A 4 -3.00 -16.53 10.21
N GLU A 5 -3.14 -17.86 10.23
CA GLU A 5 -4.42 -18.54 10.09
C GLU A 5 -5.41 -18.17 11.21
N GLU A 6 -4.97 -18.07 12.46
CA GLU A 6 -5.83 -17.66 13.56
C GLU A 6 -6.25 -16.19 13.42
N THR A 7 -5.34 -15.31 13.00
CA THR A 7 -5.61 -13.87 12.79
C THR A 7 -6.58 -13.64 11.62
N GLU A 8 -6.54 -14.51 10.62
CA GLU A 8 -7.41 -14.46 9.45
C GLU A 8 -8.68 -15.30 9.60
N LYS A 9 -8.88 -16.01 10.71
CA LYS A 9 -10.00 -16.93 10.86
C LYS A 9 -11.37 -16.25 10.79
N GLU A 10 -11.50 -15.12 11.48
CA GLU A 10 -12.74 -14.36 11.54
C GLU A 10 -12.54 -13.00 10.87
N PRO A 11 -13.48 -12.51 10.04
CA PRO A 11 -13.40 -11.17 9.48
C PRO A 11 -13.34 -10.09 10.56
N PHE A 12 -12.52 -9.07 10.36
CA PHE A 12 -12.54 -7.89 11.23
C PHE A 12 -13.90 -7.19 11.20
N THR A 13 -14.37 -6.77 12.37
CA THR A 13 -15.59 -5.98 12.46
C THR A 13 -15.35 -4.56 11.93
N PRO A 14 -16.41 -3.84 11.52
CA PRO A 14 -16.29 -2.43 11.11
C PRO A 14 -15.62 -1.54 12.16
N GLU A 15 -15.85 -1.81 13.45
CA GLU A 15 -15.22 -1.10 14.56
C GLU A 15 -13.71 -1.36 14.59
N MET A 16 -13.28 -2.62 14.47
CA MET A 16 -11.86 -2.97 14.39
C MET A 16 -11.19 -2.32 13.18
N GLU A 17 -11.84 -2.33 12.00
CA GLU A 17 -11.30 -1.66 10.82
C GLU A 17 -11.16 -0.14 11.01
N THR A 18 -12.08 0.46 11.76
CA THR A 18 -12.06 1.89 12.11
C THR A 18 -10.92 2.20 13.06
N GLU A 19 -10.75 1.43 14.13
CA GLU A 19 -9.65 1.61 15.09
C GLU A 19 -8.27 1.51 14.41
N ILE A 20 -8.08 0.54 13.51
CA ILE A 20 -6.83 0.41 12.76
C ILE A 20 -6.62 1.64 11.86
N ARG A 21 -7.68 2.15 11.22
CA ARG A 21 -7.61 3.37 10.39
C ARG A 21 -7.25 4.60 11.23
N GLU A 22 -7.76 4.71 12.45
CA GLU A 22 -7.45 5.82 13.36
C GLU A 22 -5.94 5.89 13.70
N ILE A 23 -5.26 4.75 13.78
CA ILE A 23 -3.80 4.71 13.97
C ILE A 23 -3.08 5.36 12.77
N ALA A 24 -3.52 5.10 11.54
CA ALA A 24 -2.97 5.73 10.34
C ALA A 24 -3.23 7.24 10.32
N LEU A 25 -4.46 7.66 10.69
CA LEU A 25 -4.86 9.06 10.80
C LEU A 25 -4.04 9.82 11.85
N ALA A 26 -3.83 9.24 13.02
CA ALA A 26 -3.05 9.84 14.10
C ALA A 26 -1.58 10.13 13.70
N ARG A 27 -1.04 9.33 12.76
CA ARG A 27 0.33 9.50 12.24
C ARG A 27 0.41 10.43 11.03
N ALA A 28 -0.72 10.76 10.40
CA ALA A 28 -0.76 11.44 9.10
C ALA A 28 -0.15 12.86 9.15
N SER A 29 -0.51 13.66 10.15
CA SER A 29 0.03 15.03 10.31
C SER A 29 1.55 15.05 10.46
N GLY A 30 2.12 14.07 11.17
CA GLY A 30 3.57 13.92 11.30
C GLY A 30 4.27 13.56 9.99
N LYS A 31 3.66 12.71 9.15
CA LYS A 31 4.19 12.38 7.82
C LYS A 31 4.20 13.61 6.90
N LEU A 32 3.14 14.42 6.92
CA LEU A 32 3.07 15.68 6.15
C LEU A 32 4.09 16.71 6.65
N ALA A 33 4.24 16.86 7.97
CA ALA A 33 5.20 17.80 8.54
C ALA A 33 6.65 17.47 8.15
N LYS A 34 7.02 16.18 8.09
CA LYS A 34 8.35 15.75 7.62
C LYS A 34 8.63 16.18 6.18
N LEU A 35 7.65 16.04 5.29
CA LEU A 35 7.81 16.54 3.92
C LEU A 35 7.90 18.07 3.87
N ALA A 36 7.10 18.77 4.66
CA ALA A 36 7.12 20.24 4.72
C ALA A 36 8.45 20.80 5.24
N CYS A 37 9.15 20.06 6.10
CA CYS A 37 10.45 20.44 6.65
C CYS A 37 11.65 20.01 5.79
N ALA A 38 11.44 19.23 4.73
CA ALA A 38 12.52 18.76 3.87
C ALA A 38 13.24 19.94 3.19
N GLN A 39 14.57 19.96 3.26
CA GLN A 39 15.39 21.07 2.75
C GLN A 39 16.04 20.78 1.40
N SER A 40 15.93 19.54 0.92
CA SER A 40 16.49 19.09 -0.35
C SER A 40 15.52 18.16 -1.10
N GLU A 41 15.81 17.94 -2.38
CA GLU A 41 15.07 16.96 -3.19
C GLU A 41 15.26 15.54 -2.66
N ASP A 42 16.46 15.20 -2.17
CA ASP A 42 16.78 13.90 -1.57
C ASP A 42 15.93 13.63 -0.31
N GLU A 43 15.84 14.61 0.59
CA GLU A 43 14.98 14.50 1.78
C GLU A 43 13.50 14.45 1.40
N SER A 44 13.09 15.25 0.41
CA SER A 44 11.73 15.23 -0.10
C SER A 44 11.38 13.85 -0.66
N PHE A 45 12.27 13.24 -1.43
CA PHE A 45 12.09 11.91 -2.03
C PHE A 45 11.82 10.84 -0.97
N VAL A 46 12.50 10.92 0.18
CA VAL A 46 12.27 10.00 1.30
C VAL A 46 10.88 10.17 1.92
N HIS A 47 10.35 11.39 1.99
CA HIS A 47 9.10 11.69 2.69
C HIS A 47 7.84 11.70 1.82
N LEU A 48 7.97 11.94 0.52
CA LEU A 48 6.86 12.00 -0.44
C LEU A 48 5.90 10.79 -0.36
N PRO A 49 6.37 9.52 -0.30
CA PRO A 49 5.44 8.38 -0.36
C PRO A 49 4.57 8.28 0.90
N GLY A 50 5.17 8.53 2.08
CA GLY A 50 4.43 8.60 3.34
C GLY A 50 3.48 9.80 3.40
N ALA A 51 3.89 10.95 2.86
CA ALA A 51 3.04 12.13 2.77
C ALA A 51 1.85 11.93 1.82
N ALA A 52 2.04 11.24 0.69
CA ALA A 52 0.97 10.87 -0.23
C ALA A 52 -0.11 10.03 0.46
N ALA A 53 0.30 8.97 1.17
CA ALA A 53 -0.62 8.12 1.93
C ALA A 53 -1.33 8.91 3.06
N ALA A 54 -0.60 9.77 3.78
CA ALA A 54 -1.16 10.61 4.83
C ALA A 54 -2.22 11.58 4.29
N ALA A 55 -1.92 12.28 3.19
CA ALA A 55 -2.85 13.18 2.53
C ALA A 55 -4.10 12.43 2.06
N PHE A 56 -3.96 11.21 1.52
CA PHE A 56 -5.08 10.37 1.14
C PHE A 56 -6.00 10.07 2.34
N HIS A 57 -5.43 9.60 3.46
CA HIS A 57 -6.22 9.28 4.65
C HIS A 57 -6.97 10.49 5.22
N LEU A 58 -6.37 11.68 5.12
CA LEU A 58 -6.97 12.95 5.54
C LEU A 58 -7.98 13.53 4.53
N GLY A 59 -8.26 12.86 3.41
CA GLY A 59 -9.16 13.36 2.37
C GLY A 59 -8.58 14.50 1.52
N GLN A 60 -7.27 14.76 1.64
CA GLN A 60 -6.57 15.81 0.88
C GLN A 60 -6.14 15.27 -0.49
N PHE A 61 -7.12 14.85 -1.30
CA PHE A 61 -6.87 14.08 -2.52
C PHE A 61 -5.99 14.77 -3.56
N ALA A 62 -6.14 16.09 -3.72
CA ALA A 62 -5.28 16.87 -4.62
C ALA A 62 -3.80 16.80 -4.20
N GLU A 63 -3.52 16.92 -2.89
CA GLU A 63 -2.17 16.82 -2.35
C GLU A 63 -1.65 15.38 -2.40
N ALA A 64 -2.50 14.40 -2.10
CA ALA A 64 -2.16 12.98 -2.19
C ALA A 64 -1.69 12.61 -3.61
N LYS A 65 -2.44 13.05 -4.63
CA LYS A 65 -2.10 12.88 -6.03
C LYS A 65 -0.76 13.55 -6.36
N ARG A 66 -0.62 14.84 -6.00
CA ARG A 66 0.60 15.61 -6.25
C ARG A 66 1.84 14.97 -5.64
N TYR A 67 1.74 14.47 -4.41
CA TYR A 67 2.85 13.81 -3.72
C TYR A 67 3.19 12.46 -4.34
N ALA A 68 2.20 11.66 -4.68
CA ALA A 68 2.39 10.37 -5.34
C ALA A 68 3.05 10.54 -6.71
N GLU A 69 2.52 11.41 -7.57
CA GLU A 69 3.08 11.72 -8.89
C GLU A 69 4.51 12.27 -8.77
N ARG A 70 4.76 13.13 -7.79
CA ARG A 70 6.11 13.67 -7.55
C ARG A 70 7.08 12.56 -7.14
N ALA A 71 6.69 11.64 -6.25
CA ALA A 71 7.52 10.49 -5.87
C ALA A 71 7.92 9.65 -7.09
N LEU A 72 6.93 9.31 -7.93
CA LEU A 72 7.15 8.54 -9.15
C LEU A 72 8.02 9.28 -10.16
N SER A 73 7.83 10.59 -10.31
CA SER A 73 8.64 11.42 -11.23
C SER A 73 10.11 11.50 -10.85
N LEU A 74 10.41 11.45 -9.55
CA LEU A 74 11.77 11.53 -9.02
C LEU A 74 12.47 10.17 -9.02
N ALA A 75 11.72 9.08 -8.83
CA ALA A 75 12.26 7.73 -8.66
C ALA A 75 13.36 7.33 -9.66
N PRO A 76 13.29 7.65 -10.97
CA PRO A 76 14.35 7.30 -11.92
C PRO A 76 15.73 7.89 -11.58
N GLY A 77 15.78 9.04 -10.88
CA GLY A 77 17.02 9.67 -10.41
C GLY A 77 17.55 9.11 -9.09
N TYR A 78 16.80 8.22 -8.43
CA TYR A 78 17.08 7.69 -7.10
C TYR A 78 17.13 6.16 -7.06
N GLN A 79 17.52 5.50 -8.17
CA GLN A 79 17.51 4.03 -8.26
C GLN A 79 18.36 3.34 -7.19
N ASP A 80 19.47 3.95 -6.78
CA ASP A 80 20.36 3.43 -5.73
C ASP A 80 19.93 3.84 -4.30
N ASN A 81 18.86 4.64 -4.17
CA ASN A 81 18.37 5.09 -2.87
C ASN A 81 17.57 3.97 -2.18
N TRP A 82 17.79 3.79 -0.88
CA TRP A 82 17.09 2.78 -0.07
C TRP A 82 15.56 2.91 -0.12
N ASN A 83 15.04 4.11 -0.39
CA ASN A 83 13.60 4.40 -0.45
C ASN A 83 12.99 4.19 -1.84
N TYR A 84 13.78 3.87 -2.87
CA TYR A 84 13.32 3.73 -4.25
C TYR A 84 12.09 2.82 -4.39
N GLY A 85 12.17 1.60 -3.86
CA GLY A 85 11.05 0.65 -3.89
C GLY A 85 9.81 1.13 -3.13
N ASN A 86 9.99 1.85 -2.01
CA ASN A 86 8.85 2.41 -1.27
C ASN A 86 8.17 3.53 -2.07
N ALA A 87 8.95 4.36 -2.77
CA ALA A 87 8.42 5.46 -3.56
C ALA A 87 7.57 4.98 -4.72
N LEU A 88 8.04 3.95 -5.43
CA LEU A 88 7.25 3.31 -6.48
C LEU A 88 6.01 2.61 -5.92
N HIS A 89 6.17 1.78 -4.89
CA HIS A 89 5.06 1.01 -4.31
C HIS A 89 3.94 1.91 -3.79
N LEU A 90 4.25 2.85 -2.90
CA LEU A 90 3.24 3.69 -2.27
C LEU A 90 2.72 4.78 -3.22
N GLY A 91 3.55 5.28 -4.14
CA GLY A 91 3.11 6.22 -5.17
C GLY A 91 1.97 5.62 -6.00
N HIS A 92 2.20 4.44 -6.58
CA HIS A 92 1.18 3.72 -7.33
C HIS A 92 0.00 3.29 -6.45
N THR A 93 0.24 2.84 -5.21
CA THR A 93 -0.85 2.49 -4.27
C THR A 93 -1.81 3.65 -4.06
N VAL A 94 -1.31 4.86 -3.82
CA VAL A 94 -2.14 6.06 -3.60
C VAL A 94 -2.89 6.47 -4.86
N LEU A 95 -2.23 6.42 -6.03
CA LEU A 95 -2.90 6.72 -7.30
C LEU A 95 -4.03 5.73 -7.61
N GLY A 96 -3.84 4.44 -7.31
CA GLY A 96 -4.88 3.44 -7.47
C GLY A 96 -6.05 3.65 -6.51
N LEU A 97 -5.78 4.04 -5.26
CA LEU A 97 -6.84 4.36 -4.30
C LEU A 97 -7.65 5.60 -4.71
N LEU A 98 -6.99 6.63 -5.24
CA LEU A 98 -7.65 7.81 -5.80
C LEU A 98 -8.49 7.43 -7.03
N ALA A 99 -7.99 6.55 -7.90
CA ALA A 99 -8.74 6.06 -9.04
C ALA A 99 -10.03 5.32 -8.61
N LEU A 100 -10.00 4.55 -7.51
CA LEU A 100 -11.22 3.93 -6.97
C LEU A 100 -12.22 4.95 -6.40
N ASP A 101 -11.73 6.02 -5.76
CA ASP A 101 -12.59 7.13 -5.31
C ASP A 101 -13.34 7.76 -6.49
N GLU A 102 -12.65 7.88 -7.64
CA GLU A 102 -13.22 8.33 -8.92
C GLU A 102 -13.98 7.25 -9.70
N ARG A 103 -14.23 6.07 -9.10
CA ARG A 103 -14.90 4.90 -9.71
C ARG A 103 -14.20 4.33 -10.94
N ASN A 104 -12.92 4.62 -11.10
CA ASN A 104 -12.08 4.11 -12.18
C ASN A 104 -11.33 2.84 -11.75
N VAL A 105 -12.04 1.72 -11.75
CA VAL A 105 -11.50 0.40 -11.37
C VAL A 105 -10.37 -0.05 -12.31
N SER A 106 -10.46 0.27 -13.60
CA SER A 106 -9.43 -0.12 -14.58
C SER A 106 -8.08 0.52 -14.25
N THR A 107 -8.06 1.83 -13.96
CA THR A 107 -6.83 2.51 -13.56
C THR A 107 -6.32 1.98 -12.22
N ALA A 108 -7.20 1.74 -11.25
CA ALA A 108 -6.79 1.17 -9.97
C ALA A 108 -6.09 -0.20 -10.11
N VAL A 109 -6.56 -1.07 -11.02
CA VAL A 109 -5.89 -2.33 -11.35
C VAL A 109 -4.51 -2.11 -11.95
N THR A 110 -4.38 -1.17 -12.91
CA THR A 110 -3.08 -0.83 -13.51
C THR A 110 -2.09 -0.32 -12.46
N GLU A 111 -2.55 0.55 -11.57
CA GLU A 111 -1.73 1.08 -10.48
C GLU A 111 -1.33 -0.01 -9.48
N LEU A 112 -2.22 -0.96 -9.15
CA LEU A 112 -1.86 -2.11 -8.31
C LEU A 112 -0.73 -2.93 -8.94
N GLN A 113 -0.82 -3.26 -10.22
CA GLN A 113 0.22 -4.02 -10.93
C GLN A 113 1.54 -3.26 -10.98
N ALA A 114 1.50 -1.95 -11.23
CA ALA A 114 2.68 -1.09 -11.25
C ALA A 114 3.35 -1.04 -9.87
N SER A 115 2.58 -0.99 -8.78
CA SER A 115 3.11 -0.95 -7.41
C SER A 115 3.96 -2.18 -7.05
N ALA A 116 3.68 -3.35 -7.64
CA ALA A 116 4.44 -4.58 -7.42
C ALA A 116 5.53 -4.83 -8.48
N CYS A 117 5.70 -3.95 -9.47
CA CYS A 117 6.75 -4.05 -10.47
C CYS A 117 8.07 -3.46 -9.94
N ILE A 118 8.56 -4.02 -8.84
CA ILE A 118 9.74 -3.53 -8.10
C ILE A 118 10.58 -4.70 -7.59
N GLN A 119 11.86 -4.44 -7.29
CA GLN A 119 12.73 -5.42 -6.61
C GLN A 119 12.58 -5.41 -5.08
N GLY A 120 11.71 -4.56 -4.54
CA GLY A 120 11.52 -4.35 -3.12
C GLY A 120 12.31 -3.17 -2.54
N SER A 121 12.43 -3.14 -1.23
CA SER A 121 13.19 -2.16 -0.43
C SER A 121 13.54 -2.79 0.92
N PRO A 122 14.50 -2.28 1.71
CA PRO A 122 14.77 -2.83 3.03
C PRO A 122 13.51 -2.95 3.91
N GLN A 123 12.61 -1.97 3.81
CA GLN A 123 11.33 -1.97 4.51
C GLN A 123 10.36 -3.03 3.94
N LEU A 124 10.15 -3.05 2.62
CA LEU A 124 9.21 -3.98 1.97
C LEU A 124 9.65 -5.44 2.12
N ASN A 125 10.96 -5.70 2.11
CA ASN A 125 11.50 -7.06 2.23
C ASN A 125 11.34 -7.62 3.65
N SER A 126 11.30 -6.72 4.65
CA SER A 126 11.18 -7.10 6.07
C SER A 126 9.73 -7.10 6.54
N PHE A 127 9.06 -5.95 6.43
CA PHE A 127 7.72 -5.73 6.96
C PHE A 127 6.61 -5.97 5.94
N GLY A 128 6.94 -6.10 4.66
CA GLY A 128 5.96 -6.31 3.59
C GLY A 128 5.33 -5.01 3.07
N PRO A 129 4.61 -5.12 1.94
CA PRO A 129 3.87 -4.00 1.37
C PRO A 129 2.54 -3.79 2.11
N THR A 130 1.97 -2.60 1.95
CA THR A 130 0.56 -2.41 2.30
C THR A 130 -0.34 -3.18 1.32
N MET A 131 -1.48 -3.65 1.82
CA MET A 131 -2.54 -4.34 1.10
C MET A 131 -3.77 -3.46 0.94
N GLN A 132 -3.70 -2.16 1.24
CA GLN A 132 -4.86 -1.26 1.24
C GLN A 132 -5.55 -1.20 -0.14
N LEU A 133 -4.79 -1.02 -1.23
CA LEU A 133 -5.35 -1.00 -2.58
C LEU A 133 -5.87 -2.38 -3.00
N ALA A 134 -5.14 -3.46 -2.68
CA ALA A 134 -5.58 -4.82 -2.94
C ALA A 134 -6.92 -5.12 -2.26
N LYS A 135 -7.08 -4.76 -0.98
CA LYS A 135 -8.33 -4.91 -0.23
C LYS A 135 -9.47 -4.11 -0.86
N ALA A 136 -9.21 -2.87 -1.28
CA ALA A 136 -10.20 -2.04 -1.95
C ALA A 136 -10.63 -2.65 -3.31
N LEU A 137 -9.70 -3.21 -4.08
CA LEU A 137 -9.98 -3.88 -5.34
C LEU A 137 -10.77 -5.19 -5.16
N LEU A 138 -10.50 -5.98 -4.12
CA LEU A 138 -11.31 -7.16 -3.78
C LEU A 138 -12.77 -6.78 -3.48
N ARG A 139 -13.02 -5.64 -2.83
CA ARG A 139 -14.38 -5.13 -2.58
C ARG A 139 -15.12 -4.74 -3.86
N GLU A 140 -14.38 -4.38 -4.91
CA GLU A 140 -14.89 -4.12 -6.27
C GLU A 140 -14.88 -5.39 -7.15
N GLY A 141 -14.69 -6.58 -6.55
CA GLY A 141 -14.73 -7.88 -7.24
C GLY A 141 -13.50 -8.21 -8.08
N GLN A 142 -12.40 -7.45 -7.97
CA GLN A 142 -11.18 -7.65 -8.76
C GLN A 142 -10.28 -8.71 -8.12
N VAL A 143 -10.64 -9.98 -8.28
CA VAL A 143 -9.91 -11.12 -7.69
C VAL A 143 -8.58 -11.41 -8.40
N GLU A 144 -8.61 -11.64 -9.72
CA GLU A 144 -7.41 -12.04 -10.47
C GLU A 144 -6.27 -11.00 -10.41
N PRO A 145 -6.51 -9.69 -10.55
CA PRO A 145 -5.45 -8.70 -10.41
C PRO A 145 -4.79 -8.71 -9.03
N VAL A 146 -5.56 -9.00 -7.98
CA VAL A 146 -5.05 -9.06 -6.61
C VAL A 146 -4.22 -10.33 -6.40
N LEU A 147 -4.63 -11.47 -6.94
CA LEU A 147 -3.83 -12.68 -6.93
C LEU A 147 -2.50 -12.51 -7.69
N GLU A 148 -2.52 -11.83 -8.83
CA GLU A 148 -1.29 -11.49 -9.57
C GLU A 148 -0.37 -10.58 -8.74
N TYR A 149 -0.94 -9.59 -8.07
CA TYR A 149 -0.20 -8.71 -7.17
C TYR A 149 0.46 -9.49 -6.02
N LEU A 150 -0.27 -10.39 -5.34
CA LEU A 150 0.32 -11.23 -4.28
C LEU A 150 1.45 -12.11 -4.81
N ALA A 151 1.30 -12.69 -6.00
CA ALA A 151 2.36 -13.48 -6.63
C ALA A 151 3.63 -12.65 -6.88
N ARG A 152 3.50 -11.38 -7.27
CA ARG A 152 4.63 -10.46 -7.43
C ARG A 152 5.24 -10.06 -6.09
N CYS A 153 4.44 -9.86 -5.04
CA CYS A 153 4.95 -9.59 -3.70
C CYS A 153 5.85 -10.71 -3.16
N ARG A 154 5.60 -11.98 -3.52
CA ARG A 154 6.46 -13.12 -3.13
C ARG A 154 7.91 -12.98 -3.58
N ILE A 155 8.17 -12.20 -4.64
CA ILE A 155 9.53 -12.00 -5.17
C ILE A 155 10.40 -11.22 -4.20
N PHE A 156 9.84 -10.24 -3.49
CA PHE A 156 10.60 -9.36 -2.60
C PHE A 156 10.30 -9.57 -1.11
N TRP A 157 9.15 -10.17 -0.76
CA TRP A 157 8.73 -10.36 0.63
C TRP A 157 8.71 -11.84 1.04
N GLU A 158 9.90 -12.44 1.10
CA GLU A 158 10.09 -13.86 1.50
C GLU A 158 9.58 -14.13 2.93
N MET A 159 9.81 -13.17 3.83
CA MET A 159 9.37 -13.24 5.24
C MET A 159 7.85 -13.30 5.39
N GLY A 160 7.09 -12.87 4.38
CA GLY A 160 5.64 -12.89 4.36
C GLY A 160 5.03 -14.10 3.68
N SER A 161 5.82 -15.12 3.31
CA SER A 161 5.33 -16.28 2.55
C SER A 161 4.09 -16.93 3.17
N THR A 162 4.07 -17.16 4.49
CA THR A 162 2.89 -17.70 5.19
C THR A 162 1.67 -16.79 5.09
N TRP A 163 1.84 -15.47 5.27
CA TRP A 163 0.76 -14.49 5.07
C TRP A 163 0.21 -14.54 3.65
N LEU A 164 1.10 -14.52 2.65
CA LEU A 164 0.71 -14.55 1.24
C LEU A 164 -0.03 -15.84 0.88
N ASP A 165 0.37 -16.98 1.43
CA ASP A 165 -0.34 -18.26 1.25
C ASP A 165 -1.74 -18.23 1.87
N THR A 166 -1.85 -17.77 3.12
CA THR A 166 -3.14 -17.65 3.81
C THR A 166 -4.08 -16.70 3.05
N TRP A 167 -3.60 -15.54 2.61
CA TRP A 167 -4.41 -14.56 1.89
C TRP A 167 -4.83 -15.06 0.51
N GLU A 168 -3.92 -15.71 -0.24
CA GLU A 168 -4.23 -16.31 -1.54
C GLU A 168 -5.33 -17.37 -1.42
N GLN A 169 -5.26 -18.23 -0.39
CA GLN A 169 -6.30 -19.24 -0.15
C GLN A 169 -7.66 -18.60 0.13
N LYS A 170 -7.72 -17.60 1.02
CA LYS A 170 -8.97 -16.89 1.34
C LYS A 170 -9.57 -16.19 0.12
N ILE A 171 -8.75 -15.50 -0.66
CA ILE A 171 -9.20 -14.82 -1.88
C ILE A 171 -9.80 -15.82 -2.88
N ARG A 172 -9.19 -16.99 -3.04
CA ARG A 172 -9.73 -18.06 -3.91
C ARG A 172 -11.05 -18.66 -3.41
N LEU A 173 -11.30 -18.60 -2.10
CA LEU A 173 -12.59 -18.99 -1.50
C LEU A 173 -13.66 -17.90 -1.62
N GLY A 174 -13.33 -16.74 -2.22
CA GLY A 174 -14.24 -15.61 -2.36
C GLY A 174 -14.31 -14.72 -1.12
N GLU A 175 -13.37 -14.89 -0.18
CA GLU A 175 -13.29 -14.09 1.04
C GLU A 175 -12.32 -12.91 0.85
N ILE A 176 -12.51 -11.85 1.63
CA ILE A 176 -11.58 -10.72 1.68
C ILE A 176 -10.72 -10.90 2.94
N PRO A 177 -9.39 -11.06 2.80
CA PRO A 177 -8.51 -11.14 3.95
C PRO A 177 -8.60 -9.89 4.84
N ASN A 178 -8.35 -10.09 6.13
CA ASN A 178 -8.24 -8.99 7.08
C ASN A 178 -7.07 -8.08 6.71
N PHE A 179 -5.99 -8.68 6.19
CA PHE A 179 -4.70 -8.04 5.92
C PHE A 179 -4.17 -7.38 7.19
N PHE A 180 -4.20 -8.12 8.30
CA PHE A 180 -3.76 -7.62 9.60
C PHE A 180 -2.37 -6.99 9.52
N GLN A 181 -2.19 -5.80 10.10
CA GLN A 181 -0.96 -4.97 10.01
C GLN A 181 -0.60 -4.41 8.63
N HIS A 182 -1.24 -4.86 7.55
CA HIS A 182 -0.99 -4.40 6.18
C HIS A 182 -2.15 -3.59 5.58
N SER A 183 -3.27 -3.44 6.29
CA SER A 183 -4.53 -2.89 5.78
C SER A 183 -4.50 -1.40 5.45
N TYR A 184 -3.53 -0.62 5.96
CA TYR A 184 -3.39 0.81 5.68
C TYR A 184 -1.92 1.23 5.55
N ALA A 185 -1.65 2.19 4.67
CA ALA A 185 -0.33 2.80 4.43
C ALA A 185 0.06 3.90 5.44
#